data_AF-A0A7W0WDU1-F1
#
_entry.id   AF-A0A7W0WDU1-F1
#
_cell.length_a   1.000
_cell.length_b   1.000
_cell.length_c   1.000
_cell.angle_alpha   90.00
_cell.angle_beta   90.00
_cell.angle_gamma   90.00
#
_symmetry.space_group_name_H-M   'P 1'
#
loop_
_entity.id
_entity.type
_entity.pdbx_description
1 polymer ?
#
loop_
_entity_poly.entity_id
_entity_poly.type
_entity_poly.pdbx_seq_one_letter_code
_entity_poly.pdbx_strand_id
1 'polypeptide(L)'
;MAEDVTPQASPAPELPIIATRGDRARQSSYRFRFGIVYVILAAIVGAGVGSFAVLATRPAPSEAADWSSWAPSGSKLARVRQIADRIPKAYRQDNGEQLTVSQASQLSVPTEQGNMAVTSIFVRPDTSRGLAEEEDIDSYNGADVVSYGLCGLGSGSQCAITAGTPSSDRFALLRRQALELSLYTFKYVDDVDSVIVFMPPTPKGDSNGTVFLRRDEVADELRRPLSQLLPSRAPRVGALTDVELGNILRLTRPRTYSFQFQAASDGRPILVLTPPAAGS
;
A
#
# COMPACT_ATOMS: atom_id res chain seq x y z
N MET A 1 9.35 -75.44 52.71
CA MET A 1 9.58 -76.88 52.46
C MET A 1 10.63 -76.96 51.36
N ALA A 2 11.67 -77.76 51.60
CA ALA A 2 12.99 -77.68 51.01
C ALA A 2 13.04 -77.77 49.48
N GLU A 3 13.93 -76.96 48.88
CA GLU A 3 14.42 -77.12 47.52
C GLU A 3 15.28 -78.40 47.43
N ASP A 4 14.88 -79.32 46.56
CA ASP A 4 15.61 -80.53 46.24
C ASP A 4 16.60 -80.23 45.10
N VAL A 5 17.89 -80.17 45.45
CA VAL A 5 19.00 -79.89 44.54
C VAL A 5 19.40 -81.20 43.87
N THR A 6 18.97 -81.40 42.62
CA THR A 6 19.44 -82.53 41.80
C THR A 6 20.86 -82.21 41.26
N PRO A 7 21.85 -83.12 41.36
CA PRO A 7 23.22 -82.86 40.91
C PRO A 7 23.31 -82.76 39.38
N GLN A 8 23.91 -81.66 38.89
CA GLN A 8 24.29 -81.48 37.50
C GLN A 8 25.37 -82.51 37.11
N ALA A 9 25.05 -83.41 36.18
CA ALA A 9 26.03 -84.20 35.46
C ALA A 9 26.83 -83.29 34.51
N SER A 10 28.16 -83.22 34.68
CA SER A 10 29.04 -82.52 33.73
C SER A 10 29.07 -83.25 32.38
N PRO A 11 28.75 -82.58 31.26
CA PRO A 11 29.09 -83.09 29.94
C PRO A 11 30.57 -82.85 29.62
N ALA A 12 31.15 -83.80 28.91
CA ALA A 12 32.53 -83.88 28.43
C ALA A 12 32.95 -82.63 27.60
N PRO A 13 34.25 -82.30 27.55
CA PRO A 13 34.73 -81.05 26.96
C PRO A 13 34.51 -81.00 25.44
N GLU A 14 33.68 -80.06 25.02
CA GLU A 14 33.42 -79.71 23.62
C GLU A 14 34.62 -78.93 23.07
N LEU A 15 35.28 -79.50 22.06
CA LEU A 15 36.49 -78.94 21.45
C LEU A 15 36.19 -77.55 20.85
N PRO A 16 37.04 -76.54 21.05
CA PRO A 16 36.77 -75.17 20.62
C PRO A 16 36.69 -75.09 19.09
N ILE A 17 35.54 -74.64 18.58
CA ILE A 17 35.33 -74.30 17.17
C ILE A 17 36.27 -73.13 16.82
N ILE A 18 37.37 -73.42 16.13
CA ILE A 18 38.33 -72.41 15.71
C ILE A 18 37.71 -71.60 14.56
N ALA A 19 37.24 -70.40 14.88
CA ALA A 19 36.73 -69.45 13.89
C ALA A 19 37.75 -69.23 12.75
N THR A 20 37.33 -69.51 11.52
CA THR A 20 38.20 -69.40 10.35
C THR A 20 38.53 -67.93 10.05
N ARG A 21 39.68 -67.65 9.41
CA ARG A 21 40.06 -66.27 9.04
C ARG A 21 38.99 -65.58 8.16
N GLY A 22 38.22 -66.33 7.37
CA GLY A 22 37.15 -65.81 6.53
C GLY A 22 35.97 -65.22 7.34
N ASP A 23 35.63 -65.83 8.47
CA ASP A 23 34.52 -65.38 9.33
C ASP A 23 34.87 -64.08 10.06
N ARG A 24 36.13 -63.90 10.49
CA ARG A 24 36.62 -62.64 11.09
C ARG A 24 36.64 -61.49 10.08
N ALA A 25 37.01 -61.75 8.82
CA ALA A 25 37.01 -60.74 7.77
C ALA A 25 35.59 -60.27 7.39
N ARG A 26 34.62 -61.20 7.37
CA ARG A 26 33.20 -60.87 7.15
C ARG A 26 32.63 -60.05 8.32
N GLN A 27 32.90 -60.42 9.58
CA GLN A 27 32.47 -59.65 10.76
C GLN A 27 33.04 -58.21 10.79
N SER A 28 34.32 -58.04 10.42
CA SER A 28 34.96 -56.72 10.31
C SER A 28 34.27 -55.83 9.28
N SER A 29 33.92 -56.40 8.13
CA SER A 29 33.26 -55.69 7.02
C SER A 29 31.85 -55.22 7.39
N TYR A 30 31.07 -56.03 8.12
CA TYR A 30 29.75 -55.63 8.61
C TYR A 30 29.86 -54.53 9.68
N ARG A 31 30.79 -54.65 10.65
CA ARG A 31 30.98 -53.62 11.69
C ARG A 31 31.37 -52.26 11.12
N PHE A 32 32.20 -52.22 10.09
CA PHE A 32 32.58 -50.98 9.42
C PHE A 32 31.39 -50.34 8.67
N ARG A 33 30.58 -51.15 7.97
CA ARG A 33 29.37 -50.68 7.28
C ARG A 33 28.31 -50.14 8.26
N PHE A 34 28.07 -50.84 9.37
CA PHE A 34 27.17 -50.37 10.41
C PHE A 34 27.67 -49.07 11.06
N GLY A 35 28.99 -48.94 11.29
CA GLY A 35 29.59 -47.69 11.79
C GLY A 35 29.33 -46.49 10.87
N ILE A 36 29.51 -46.65 9.56
CA ILE A 36 29.22 -45.59 8.58
C ILE A 36 27.74 -45.19 8.63
N VAL A 37 26.82 -46.16 8.70
CA VAL A 37 25.38 -45.88 8.78
C VAL A 37 25.04 -45.07 10.02
N TYR A 38 25.62 -45.40 11.19
CA TYR A 38 25.38 -44.63 12.41
C TYR A 38 25.96 -43.21 12.36
N VAL A 39 27.12 -43.01 11.71
CA VAL A 39 27.68 -41.66 11.51
C VAL A 39 26.78 -40.83 10.59
N ILE A 40 26.28 -41.41 9.50
CA ILE A 40 25.34 -40.72 8.60
C ILE A 40 24.04 -40.38 9.35
N LEU A 41 23.51 -41.32 10.13
CA LEU A 41 22.28 -41.10 10.89
C LEU A 41 22.47 -40.00 11.94
N ALA A 42 23.61 -39.99 12.65
CA ALA A 42 23.96 -38.95 13.60
C ALA A 42 24.11 -37.58 12.93
N ALA A 43 24.68 -37.52 11.73
CA ALA A 43 24.78 -36.29 10.95
C ALA A 43 23.40 -35.76 10.51
N ILE A 44 22.49 -36.63 10.07
CA ILE A 44 21.11 -36.26 9.70
C ILE A 44 20.36 -35.73 10.92
N VAL A 45 20.45 -36.44 12.06
CA VAL A 45 19.82 -36.01 13.31
C VAL A 45 20.42 -34.68 13.78
N GLY A 46 21.75 -34.53 13.75
CA GLY A 46 22.42 -33.29 14.10
C GLY A 46 22.01 -32.11 13.22
N ALA A 47 21.92 -32.31 11.91
CA ALA A 47 21.44 -31.31 10.96
C ALA A 47 19.97 -30.94 11.21
N GLY A 48 19.13 -31.94 11.50
CA GLY A 48 17.71 -31.74 11.84
C GLY A 48 17.53 -30.93 13.12
N VAL A 49 18.21 -31.33 14.21
CA VAL A 49 18.15 -30.63 15.50
C VAL A 49 18.74 -29.23 15.39
N GLY A 50 19.88 -29.06 14.71
CA GLY A 50 20.50 -27.76 14.49
C GLY A 50 19.58 -26.81 13.71
N SER A 51 18.97 -27.32 12.63
CA SER A 51 18.03 -26.54 11.81
C SER A 51 16.76 -26.18 12.58
N PHE A 52 16.22 -27.12 13.36
CA PHE A 52 15.07 -26.88 14.22
C PHE A 52 15.37 -25.85 15.31
N ALA A 53 16.53 -25.95 15.98
CA ALA A 53 16.94 -24.99 16.99
C ALA A 53 17.04 -23.57 16.40
N VAL A 54 17.68 -23.42 15.23
CA VAL A 54 17.75 -22.12 14.52
C VAL A 54 16.37 -21.58 14.18
N LEU A 55 15.44 -22.43 13.74
CA LEU A 55 14.06 -22.01 13.43
C LEU A 55 13.26 -21.65 14.69
N ALA A 56 13.43 -22.39 15.78
CA ALA A 56 12.74 -22.16 17.04
C ALA A 56 13.23 -20.91 17.77
N THR A 57 14.51 -20.55 17.61
CA THR A 57 15.09 -19.33 18.18
C THR A 57 14.99 -18.11 17.27
N ARG A 58 14.44 -18.25 16.05
CA ARG A 58 14.19 -17.07 15.21
C ARG A 58 13.19 -16.19 15.95
N PRO A 59 13.54 -14.91 16.25
CA PRO A 59 12.54 -13.98 16.71
C PRO A 59 11.41 -13.97 15.68
N ALA A 60 10.16 -13.97 16.17
CA ALA A 60 9.01 -13.82 15.29
C ALA A 60 9.28 -12.64 14.34
N PRO A 61 8.95 -12.76 13.04
CA PRO A 61 8.98 -11.60 12.15
C PRO A 61 8.26 -10.46 12.85
N SER A 62 8.90 -9.29 12.96
CA SER A 62 8.24 -8.10 13.51
C SER A 62 6.87 -8.01 12.87
N GLU A 63 5.80 -7.92 13.67
CA GLU A 63 4.45 -7.74 13.16
C GLU A 63 4.49 -6.70 12.04
N ALA A 64 3.99 -7.06 10.87
CA ALA A 64 3.98 -6.16 9.72
C ALA A 64 3.30 -4.87 10.20
N ALA A 65 4.05 -3.77 10.23
CA ALA A 65 3.52 -2.50 10.69
C ALA A 65 2.22 -2.22 9.92
N ASP A 66 1.15 -1.92 10.65
CA ASP A 66 -0.14 -1.58 10.05
C ASP A 66 0.06 -0.52 8.97
N TRP A 67 -0.67 -0.65 7.85
CA TRP A 67 -0.50 0.27 6.73
C TRP A 67 -0.77 1.72 7.16
N SER A 68 -1.74 1.95 8.06
CA SER A 68 -1.99 3.24 8.70
C SER A 68 -2.44 3.05 10.14
N SER A 69 -2.32 4.12 10.95
CA SER A 69 -2.76 4.13 12.36
C SER A 69 -4.28 4.13 12.56
N TRP A 70 -5.04 4.23 11.48
CA TRP A 70 -6.50 4.24 11.47
C TRP A 70 -7.02 3.67 10.17
N ALA A 71 -8.16 2.99 10.21
CA ALA A 71 -8.89 2.50 9.04
C ALA A 71 -10.39 2.86 9.15
N PRO A 72 -11.05 3.26 8.04
CA PRO A 72 -12.50 3.44 8.02
C PRO A 72 -13.22 2.08 8.04
N SER A 73 -14.49 2.08 8.45
CA SER A 73 -15.32 0.87 8.53
C SER A 73 -16.70 1.05 7.91
N GLY A 74 -17.44 -0.04 7.71
CA GLY A 74 -18.79 -0.01 7.12
C GLY A 74 -18.81 -0.11 5.59
N SER A 75 -19.90 0.39 4.98
CA SER A 75 -20.13 0.36 3.53
C SER A 75 -19.13 1.23 2.75
N LYS A 76 -18.99 1.00 1.44
CA LYS A 76 -18.14 1.80 0.53
C LYS A 76 -18.35 3.31 0.72
N LEU A 77 -19.60 3.75 0.67
CA LEU A 77 -19.96 5.15 0.88
C LEU A 77 -19.64 5.65 2.28
N ALA A 78 -19.85 4.83 3.32
CA ALA A 78 -19.50 5.19 4.69
C ALA A 78 -17.99 5.35 4.88
N ARG A 79 -17.18 4.48 4.26
CA ARG A 79 -15.71 4.57 4.31
C ARG A 79 -15.21 5.83 3.61
N VAL A 80 -15.71 6.11 2.42
CA VAL A 80 -15.38 7.32 1.64
C VAL A 80 -15.67 8.60 2.42
N ARG A 81 -16.84 8.67 3.10
CA ARG A 81 -17.21 9.81 3.96
C ARG A 81 -16.31 9.93 5.19
N GLN A 82 -16.03 8.83 5.87
CA GLN A 82 -15.11 8.83 7.02
C GLN A 82 -13.70 9.33 6.62
N ILE A 83 -13.21 8.95 5.44
CA ILE A 83 -11.93 9.44 4.90
C ILE A 83 -11.99 10.96 4.68
N ALA A 84 -13.03 11.47 3.99
CA ALA A 84 -13.23 12.90 3.79
C ALA A 84 -13.37 13.69 5.10
N ASP A 85 -13.97 13.10 6.14
CA ASP A 85 -14.17 13.77 7.42
C ASP A 85 -12.91 13.76 8.29
N ARG A 86 -12.07 12.73 8.18
CA ARG A 86 -10.94 12.53 9.10
C ARG A 86 -9.65 13.13 8.57
N ILE A 87 -9.28 12.88 7.32
CA ILE A 87 -7.98 13.32 6.78
C ILE A 87 -7.80 14.83 6.88
N PRO A 88 -8.76 15.68 6.47
CA PRO A 88 -8.56 17.14 6.47
C PRO A 88 -8.36 17.72 7.88
N LYS A 89 -8.89 17.06 8.92
CA LYS A 89 -8.77 17.49 10.32
C LYS A 89 -7.34 17.43 10.83
N ALA A 90 -6.40 16.79 10.14
CA ALA A 90 -4.97 16.82 10.50
C ALA A 90 -4.21 18.01 9.90
N TYR A 91 -4.74 18.63 8.83
CA TYR A 91 -4.02 19.63 8.04
C TYR A 91 -4.23 21.03 8.59
N ARG A 92 -3.14 21.79 8.72
CA ARG A 92 -3.16 23.14 9.30
C ARG A 92 -2.51 24.18 8.40
N GLN A 93 -3.05 25.38 8.44
CA GLN A 93 -2.43 26.58 7.93
C GLN A 93 -1.34 27.07 8.91
N ASP A 94 -0.56 28.07 8.49
CA ASP A 94 0.48 28.69 9.32
C ASP A 94 -0.09 29.30 10.61
N ASN A 95 -1.31 29.83 10.56
CA ASN A 95 -2.02 30.41 11.70
C ASN A 95 -2.61 29.34 12.67
N GLY A 96 -2.44 28.04 12.37
CA GLY A 96 -2.97 26.94 13.17
C GLY A 96 -4.43 26.60 12.93
N GLU A 97 -5.12 27.28 12.00
CA GLU A 97 -6.47 26.90 11.56
C GLU A 97 -6.42 25.68 10.62
N GLN A 98 -7.55 25.00 10.47
CA GLN A 98 -7.65 23.90 9.51
C GLN A 98 -7.51 24.41 8.07
N LEU A 99 -6.81 23.65 7.23
CA LEU A 99 -6.52 24.06 5.85
C LEU A 99 -7.77 24.03 4.95
N THR A 100 -8.46 22.90 4.93
CA THR A 100 -9.69 22.70 4.14
C THR A 100 -10.60 21.71 4.83
N VAL A 101 -11.86 21.65 4.41
CA VAL A 101 -12.71 20.47 4.53
C VAL A 101 -12.70 19.71 3.20
N SER A 102 -12.98 18.41 3.23
CA SER A 102 -13.15 17.61 2.03
C SER A 102 -14.59 17.16 1.92
N GLN A 103 -15.18 17.33 0.75
CA GLN A 103 -16.49 16.81 0.43
C GLN A 103 -16.32 15.60 -0.46
N ALA A 104 -16.87 14.45 -0.06
CA ALA A 104 -16.85 13.25 -0.88
C ALA A 104 -18.15 13.11 -1.66
N SER A 105 -18.04 12.86 -2.96
CA SER A 105 -19.17 12.60 -3.84
C SER A 105 -18.83 11.56 -4.89
N GLN A 106 -19.86 11.02 -5.54
CA GLN A 106 -19.69 10.43 -6.85
C GLN A 106 -19.33 11.53 -7.84
N LEU A 107 -18.55 11.20 -8.87
CA LEU A 107 -18.22 12.17 -9.91
C LEU A 107 -19.47 12.50 -10.71
N SER A 108 -20.00 13.71 -10.52
CA SER A 108 -21.24 14.18 -11.13
C SER A 108 -21.20 15.69 -11.36
N VAL A 109 -22.01 16.17 -12.30
CA VAL A 109 -22.17 17.59 -12.61
C VAL A 109 -23.60 18.00 -12.27
N PRO A 110 -23.81 19.15 -11.60
CA PRO A 110 -25.15 19.67 -11.36
C PRO A 110 -25.80 20.05 -12.69
N THR A 111 -27.05 19.65 -12.89
CA THR A 111 -27.89 20.00 -14.04
C THR A 111 -29.25 20.51 -13.54
N GLU A 112 -30.04 21.11 -14.43
CA GLU A 112 -31.44 21.51 -14.18
C GLU A 112 -32.30 20.37 -13.60
N GLN A 113 -31.99 19.12 -13.96
CA GLN A 113 -32.73 17.91 -13.59
C GLN A 113 -32.13 17.20 -12.36
N GLY A 114 -31.14 17.81 -11.71
CA GLY A 114 -30.37 17.23 -10.61
C GLY A 114 -28.93 16.88 -11.00
N ASN A 115 -28.23 16.13 -10.15
CA ASN A 115 -26.84 15.74 -10.41
C ASN A 115 -26.79 14.60 -11.43
N MET A 116 -26.09 14.82 -12.54
CA MET A 116 -25.87 13.81 -13.57
C MET A 116 -24.46 13.22 -13.42
N ALA A 117 -24.36 11.90 -13.33
CA ALA A 117 -23.08 11.21 -13.16
C ALA A 117 -22.21 11.34 -14.42
N VAL A 118 -20.92 11.62 -14.20
CA VAL A 118 -19.92 11.59 -15.27
C VAL A 118 -19.67 10.15 -15.68
N THR A 119 -19.64 9.94 -16.98
CA THR A 119 -19.65 8.59 -17.57
C THR A 119 -18.25 8.15 -17.97
N SER A 120 -17.46 9.10 -18.46
CA SER A 120 -16.13 8.88 -18.98
C SER A 120 -15.22 10.03 -18.58
N ILE A 121 -13.97 9.70 -18.28
CA ILE A 121 -12.88 10.65 -18.07
C ILE A 121 -11.90 10.48 -19.21
N PHE A 122 -11.62 11.56 -19.93
CA PHE A 122 -10.60 11.60 -20.97
C PHE A 122 -9.38 12.35 -20.45
N VAL A 123 -8.21 11.75 -20.53
CA VAL A 123 -6.95 12.38 -20.12
C VAL A 123 -6.14 12.67 -21.36
N ARG A 124 -5.91 13.96 -21.63
CA ARG A 124 -5.02 14.38 -22.71
C ARG A 124 -3.57 14.06 -22.34
N PRO A 125 -2.75 13.67 -23.32
CA PRO A 125 -1.35 13.36 -23.09
C PRO A 125 -0.55 14.62 -22.78
N ASP A 126 0.55 14.46 -22.05
CA ASP A 126 1.55 15.51 -21.86
C ASP A 126 2.49 15.55 -23.07
N THR A 127 2.16 16.38 -24.05
CA THR A 127 2.93 16.55 -25.29
C THR A 127 4.20 17.39 -25.09
N SER A 128 4.41 17.98 -23.91
CA SER A 128 5.50 18.96 -23.69
C SER A 128 6.91 18.39 -23.83
N ARG A 129 7.05 17.08 -23.72
CA ARG A 129 8.34 16.37 -23.85
C ARG A 129 8.51 15.68 -25.20
N GLY A 130 7.53 15.78 -26.10
CA GLY A 130 7.52 15.08 -27.39
C GLY A 130 7.51 13.55 -27.24
N LEU A 131 7.06 13.03 -26.09
CA LEU A 131 6.98 11.58 -25.82
C LEU A 131 5.59 10.99 -26.08
N ALA A 132 4.61 11.83 -26.39
CA ALA A 132 3.23 11.47 -26.68
C ALA A 132 2.67 12.40 -27.76
N GLU A 133 1.76 11.90 -28.58
CA GLU A 133 1.07 12.63 -29.64
C GLU A 133 -0.27 13.16 -29.14
N GLU A 134 -0.84 14.21 -29.76
CA GLU A 134 -2.11 14.80 -29.29
C GLU A 134 -3.29 13.83 -29.29
N GLU A 135 -3.20 12.77 -30.09
CA GLU A 135 -4.22 11.74 -30.26
C GLU A 135 -4.14 10.62 -29.21
N ASP A 136 -3.08 10.57 -28.40
CA ASP A 136 -2.88 9.60 -27.32
C ASP A 136 -3.75 9.91 -26.08
N ILE A 137 -5.06 10.04 -26.29
CA ILE A 137 -6.05 10.34 -25.26
C ILE A 137 -6.44 9.04 -24.55
N ASP A 138 -6.14 8.98 -23.25
CA ASP A 138 -6.62 7.88 -22.40
C ASP A 138 -8.09 8.08 -22.04
N SER A 139 -8.83 6.97 -21.92
CA SER A 139 -10.22 6.97 -21.47
C SER A 139 -10.41 6.07 -20.26
N TYR A 140 -11.13 6.57 -19.25
CA TYR A 140 -11.42 5.86 -18.01
C TYR A 140 -12.91 5.93 -17.66
N ASN A 141 -13.41 4.90 -16.99
CA ASN A 141 -14.80 4.83 -16.55
C ASN A 141 -15.06 5.82 -15.41
N GLY A 142 -16.04 6.72 -15.58
CA GLY A 142 -16.45 7.68 -14.56
C GLY A 142 -17.20 7.04 -13.37
N ALA A 143 -17.74 5.84 -13.53
CA ALA A 143 -18.49 5.13 -12.48
C ALA A 143 -17.58 4.59 -11.35
N ASP A 144 -16.33 4.25 -11.67
CA ASP A 144 -15.37 3.63 -10.75
C ASP A 144 -14.43 4.66 -10.09
N VAL A 145 -14.88 5.91 -10.06
CA VAL A 145 -14.12 7.07 -9.58
C VAL A 145 -14.76 7.61 -8.30
N VAL A 146 -13.93 7.77 -7.26
CA VAL A 146 -14.29 8.57 -6.08
C VAL A 146 -13.81 9.99 -6.30
N SER A 147 -14.70 10.97 -6.10
CA SER A 147 -14.34 12.39 -6.16
C SER A 147 -14.32 13.04 -4.79
N TYR A 148 -13.27 13.83 -4.54
CA TYR A 148 -13.17 14.71 -3.39
C TYR A 148 -13.07 16.16 -3.84
N GLY A 149 -13.85 17.05 -3.25
CA GLY A 149 -13.68 18.50 -3.38
C GLY A 149 -13.02 19.06 -2.13
N LEU A 150 -11.84 19.67 -2.27
CA LEU A 150 -11.22 20.43 -1.18
C LEU A 150 -11.83 21.83 -1.14
N CYS A 151 -12.33 22.23 0.02
CA CYS A 151 -13.04 23.48 0.21
C CYS A 151 -12.44 24.25 1.39
N GLY A 152 -12.11 25.53 1.17
CA GLY A 152 -11.67 26.44 2.22
C GLY A 152 -12.74 26.67 3.28
N LEU A 153 -12.29 26.88 4.52
CA LEU A 153 -13.15 27.23 5.66
C LEU A 153 -13.36 28.75 5.66
N GLY A 154 -14.47 29.23 5.10
CA GLY A 154 -14.80 30.66 5.06
C GLY A 154 -16.20 30.94 4.53
N SER A 155 -16.90 31.90 5.16
CA SER A 155 -18.22 32.34 4.73
C SER A 155 -18.12 33.16 3.44
N GLY A 156 -18.81 32.75 2.37
CA GLY A 156 -18.99 33.56 1.15
C GLY A 156 -17.93 33.42 0.04
N SER A 157 -16.98 32.48 0.15
CA SER A 157 -15.82 32.39 -0.76
C SER A 157 -15.89 31.30 -1.85
N GLN A 158 -17.07 30.73 -2.15
CA GLN A 158 -17.22 29.65 -3.15
C GLN A 158 -16.15 28.55 -3.02
N CYS A 159 -15.90 28.08 -1.80
CA CYS A 159 -14.85 27.10 -1.46
C CYS A 159 -13.38 27.54 -1.60
N ALA A 160 -13.09 28.82 -1.85
CA ALA A 160 -11.71 29.33 -1.81
C ALA A 160 -11.18 29.42 -0.37
N ILE A 161 -9.86 29.19 -0.22
CA ILE A 161 -9.14 29.45 1.04
C ILE A 161 -8.82 30.95 1.11
N THR A 162 -9.49 31.65 2.01
CA THR A 162 -9.35 33.10 2.20
C THR A 162 -8.35 33.48 3.29
N ALA A 163 -8.08 32.58 4.24
CA ALA A 163 -7.07 32.78 5.27
C ALA A 163 -5.66 32.52 4.73
N GLY A 164 -4.70 33.29 5.24
CA GLY A 164 -3.28 33.18 4.88
C GLY A 164 -2.94 33.59 3.44
N THR A 165 -1.65 33.77 3.18
CA THR A 165 -1.15 34.14 1.86
C THR A 165 -1.04 32.91 0.95
N PRO A 166 -1.49 32.98 -0.32
CA PRO A 166 -1.16 31.96 -1.31
C PRO A 166 0.35 31.74 -1.44
N SER A 167 0.80 30.49 -1.29
CA SER A 167 2.20 30.11 -1.38
C SER A 167 2.37 28.74 -2.05
N SER A 168 3.58 28.48 -2.55
CA SER A 168 3.99 27.16 -3.05
C SER A 168 3.83 26.08 -1.98
N ASP A 169 4.16 26.42 -0.73
CA ASP A 169 4.12 25.48 0.39
C ASP A 169 2.69 25.11 0.77
N ARG A 170 1.76 26.08 0.70
CA ARG A 170 0.34 25.81 0.86
C ARG A 170 -0.17 24.87 -0.23
N PHE A 171 0.28 25.07 -1.47
CA PHE A 171 -0.11 24.21 -2.58
C PHE A 171 0.51 22.81 -2.50
N ALA A 172 1.75 22.68 -2.04
CA ALA A 172 2.37 21.40 -1.73
C ALA A 172 1.60 20.64 -0.65
N LEU A 173 1.12 21.34 0.37
CA LEU A 173 0.30 20.76 1.43
C LEU A 173 -1.08 20.31 0.93
N LEU A 174 -1.71 21.06 0.01
CA LEU A 174 -2.95 20.62 -0.66
C LEU A 174 -2.74 19.36 -1.50
N ARG A 175 -1.62 19.27 -2.23
CA ARG A 175 -1.24 18.05 -2.97
C ARG A 175 -1.01 16.87 -2.03
N ARG A 176 -0.35 17.08 -0.89
CA ARG A 176 -0.23 16.07 0.16
C ARG A 176 -1.59 15.58 0.62
N GLN A 177 -2.54 16.50 0.85
CA GLN A 177 -3.91 16.16 1.25
C GLN A 177 -4.63 15.32 0.20
N ALA A 178 -4.54 15.72 -1.07
CA ALA A 178 -5.08 14.96 -2.17
C ALA A 178 -4.49 13.55 -2.27
N LEU A 179 -3.17 13.43 -2.10
CA LEU A 179 -2.47 12.14 -2.09
C LEU A 179 -2.93 11.26 -0.93
N GLU A 180 -3.01 11.79 0.29
CA GLU A 180 -3.44 11.02 1.46
C GLU A 180 -4.90 10.53 1.31
N LEU A 181 -5.81 11.39 0.86
CA LEU A 181 -7.21 11.00 0.55
C LEU A 181 -7.25 9.86 -0.48
N SER A 182 -6.46 9.97 -1.54
CA SER A 182 -6.41 8.97 -2.62
C SER A 182 -5.87 7.64 -2.12
N LEU A 183 -4.75 7.65 -1.39
CA LEU A 183 -4.13 6.44 -0.84
C LEU A 183 -5.03 5.72 0.16
N TYR A 184 -5.70 6.46 1.06
CA TYR A 184 -6.69 5.87 1.97
C TYR A 184 -7.87 5.26 1.24
N THR A 185 -8.34 5.92 0.18
CA THR A 185 -9.43 5.41 -0.65
C THR A 185 -9.01 4.12 -1.34
N PHE A 186 -7.85 4.11 -2.00
CA PHE A 186 -7.37 2.89 -2.62
C PHE A 186 -7.14 1.77 -1.60
N LYS A 187 -6.59 2.09 -0.43
CA LYS A 187 -6.31 1.07 0.58
C LYS A 187 -7.57 0.41 1.13
N TYR A 188 -8.60 1.20 1.41
CA TYR A 188 -9.73 0.77 2.23
C TYR A 188 -11.08 0.75 1.54
N VAL A 189 -11.17 1.22 0.29
CA VAL A 189 -12.40 1.24 -0.48
C VAL A 189 -12.26 0.30 -1.67
N ASP A 190 -13.10 -0.72 -1.67
CA ASP A 190 -13.12 -1.77 -2.69
C ASP A 190 -13.70 -1.22 -4.01
N ASP A 191 -13.26 -1.80 -5.13
CA ASP A 191 -13.70 -1.47 -6.49
C ASP A 191 -13.58 0.04 -6.82
N VAL A 192 -12.45 0.65 -6.45
CA VAL A 192 -12.10 2.02 -6.83
C VAL A 192 -10.76 1.98 -7.53
N ASP A 193 -10.77 2.30 -8.82
CA ASP A 193 -9.55 2.31 -9.65
C ASP A 193 -8.97 3.71 -9.79
N SER A 194 -9.79 4.73 -9.59
CA SER A 194 -9.41 6.13 -9.75
C SER A 194 -9.94 7.01 -8.63
N VAL A 195 -9.13 7.99 -8.22
CA VAL A 195 -9.55 9.06 -7.31
C VAL A 195 -9.23 10.40 -7.94
N ILE A 196 -10.20 11.29 -7.93
CA ILE A 196 -10.03 12.67 -8.37
C ILE A 196 -10.23 13.63 -7.20
N VAL A 197 -9.30 14.56 -7.02
CA VAL A 197 -9.35 15.55 -5.95
C VAL A 197 -9.29 16.96 -6.53
N PHE A 198 -10.43 17.65 -6.51
CA PHE A 198 -10.54 19.04 -6.96
C PHE A 198 -9.93 19.99 -5.92
N MET A 199 -9.01 20.84 -6.38
CA MET A 199 -8.35 21.82 -5.52
C MET A 199 -9.29 22.99 -5.20
N PRO A 200 -9.14 23.66 -4.05
CA PRO A 200 -9.91 24.87 -3.76
C PRO A 200 -9.64 25.91 -4.85
N PRO A 201 -10.66 26.63 -5.35
CA PRO A 201 -10.44 27.67 -6.35
C PRO A 201 -9.64 28.84 -5.77
N THR A 202 -9.16 29.72 -6.65
CA THR A 202 -8.64 31.03 -6.24
C THR A 202 -9.76 31.87 -5.63
N PRO A 203 -9.46 32.91 -4.84
CA PRO A 203 -10.47 33.86 -4.37
C PRO A 203 -11.26 34.56 -5.50
N LYS A 204 -10.75 34.53 -6.74
CA LYS A 204 -11.44 35.06 -7.92
C LYS A 204 -12.39 34.03 -8.58
N GLY A 205 -12.41 32.80 -8.09
CA GLY A 205 -13.19 31.69 -8.64
C GLY A 205 -12.46 30.84 -9.69
N ASP A 206 -11.19 31.15 -9.99
CA ASP A 206 -10.44 30.39 -10.98
C ASP A 206 -10.09 29.00 -10.43
N SER A 207 -10.14 27.98 -11.29
CA SER A 207 -9.76 26.62 -10.91
C SER A 207 -8.26 26.52 -10.64
N ASN A 208 -7.89 25.93 -9.50
CA ASN A 208 -6.51 25.51 -9.21
C ASN A 208 -6.22 24.07 -9.69
N GLY A 209 -7.08 23.54 -10.56
CA GLY A 209 -6.96 22.21 -11.14
C GLY A 209 -7.39 21.08 -10.19
N THR A 210 -6.93 19.89 -10.52
CA THR A 210 -7.26 18.65 -9.83
C THR A 210 -6.03 17.75 -9.75
N VAL A 211 -6.03 16.83 -8.78
CA VAL A 211 -5.13 15.66 -8.79
C VAL A 211 -5.95 14.43 -9.13
N PHE A 212 -5.60 13.77 -10.23
CA PHE A 212 -6.24 12.52 -10.66
C PHE A 212 -5.23 11.39 -10.57
N LEU A 213 -5.46 10.44 -9.67
CA LEU A 213 -4.59 9.29 -9.45
C LEU A 213 -5.32 8.02 -9.80
N ARG A 214 -4.58 7.06 -10.36
CA ARG A 214 -5.05 5.69 -10.52
C ARG A 214 -4.35 4.75 -9.53
N ARG A 215 -5.04 3.69 -9.15
CA ARG A 215 -4.57 2.71 -8.16
C ARG A 215 -3.27 2.03 -8.57
N ASP A 216 -3.14 1.67 -9.84
CA ASP A 216 -1.97 0.99 -10.41
C ASP A 216 -0.72 1.88 -10.39
N GLU A 217 -0.88 3.19 -10.55
CA GLU A 217 0.23 4.16 -10.48
C GLU A 217 0.84 4.31 -9.09
N VAL A 218 0.11 3.92 -8.04
CA VAL A 218 0.55 4.01 -6.64
C VAL A 218 0.57 2.65 -5.93
N ALA A 219 0.56 1.56 -6.70
CA ALA A 219 0.48 0.20 -6.16
C ALA A 219 1.67 -0.14 -5.24
N ASP A 220 2.85 0.43 -5.52
CA ASP A 220 4.05 0.22 -4.72
C ASP A 220 3.96 0.91 -3.35
N GLU A 221 3.38 2.12 -3.33
CA GLU A 221 3.12 2.90 -2.13
C GLU A 221 2.07 2.22 -1.24
N LEU A 222 1.06 1.56 -1.82
CA LEU A 222 0.01 0.86 -1.07
C LEU A 222 0.51 -0.41 -0.36
N ARG A 223 1.69 -0.93 -0.74
CA ARG A 223 2.32 -2.11 -0.14
C ARG A 223 3.18 -1.82 1.09
N ARG A 224 3.47 -0.55 1.37
CA ARG A 224 4.32 -0.14 2.49
C ARG A 224 3.53 0.71 3.50
N PRO A 225 3.94 0.76 4.77
CA PRO A 225 3.29 1.62 5.74
C PRO A 225 3.25 3.09 5.29
N LEU A 226 2.09 3.73 5.42
CA LEU A 226 1.86 5.12 5.03
C LEU A 226 2.85 6.08 5.68
N SER A 227 3.29 5.80 6.91
CA SER A 227 4.28 6.60 7.63
C SER A 227 5.65 6.65 6.94
N GLN A 228 5.97 5.73 6.05
CA GLN A 228 7.18 5.79 5.23
C GLN A 228 7.08 6.80 4.08
N LEU A 229 5.85 7.06 3.61
CA LEU A 229 5.58 7.99 2.52
C LEU A 229 5.21 9.38 3.03
N LEU A 230 4.30 9.44 4.00
CA LEU A 230 3.70 10.63 4.60
C LEU A 230 3.94 10.64 6.12
N PRO A 231 5.19 10.88 6.58
CA PRO A 231 5.55 10.78 7.99
C PRO A 231 4.89 11.83 8.89
N SER A 232 4.55 13.01 8.36
CA SER A 232 3.95 14.09 9.15
C SER A 232 2.52 13.77 9.61
N ARG A 233 2.31 13.60 10.92
CA ARG A 233 0.96 13.32 11.47
C ARG A 233 0.03 14.53 11.53
N ALA A 234 0.60 15.73 11.63
CA ALA A 234 -0.12 16.99 11.70
C ALA A 234 0.57 17.99 10.76
N PRO A 235 0.46 17.78 9.43
CA PRO A 235 1.21 18.55 8.45
C PRO A 235 0.73 20.01 8.45
N ARG A 236 1.67 20.93 8.35
CA ARG A 236 1.42 22.37 8.33
C ARG A 236 2.10 23.02 7.15
N VAL A 237 1.61 24.19 6.75
CA VAL A 237 2.24 24.97 5.69
C VAL A 237 3.68 25.28 6.09
N GLY A 238 4.61 25.17 5.13
CA GLY A 238 6.05 25.36 5.35
C GLY A 238 6.76 24.33 6.24
N ALA A 239 6.09 23.29 6.72
CA ALA A 239 6.65 22.34 7.71
C ALA A 239 6.90 20.92 7.17
N LEU A 240 6.77 20.70 5.86
CA LEU A 240 7.07 19.41 5.25
C LEU A 240 8.59 19.21 5.13
N THR A 241 9.06 18.00 5.44
CA THR A 241 10.46 17.64 5.20
C THR A 241 10.74 17.50 3.71
N ASP A 242 11.99 17.70 3.28
CA ASP A 242 12.38 17.57 1.88
C ASP A 242 12.06 16.19 1.29
N VAL A 243 12.22 15.13 2.10
CA VAL A 243 11.91 13.75 1.68
C VAL A 243 10.42 13.56 1.44
N GLU A 244 9.59 14.04 2.37
CA GLU A 244 8.13 13.97 2.23
C GLU A 244 7.67 14.82 1.04
N LEU A 245 8.19 16.05 0.90
CA LEU A 245 7.90 16.92 -0.22
C LEU A 245 8.29 16.29 -1.56
N GLY A 246 9.49 15.70 -1.65
CA GLY A 246 9.94 14.99 -2.85
C GLY A 246 9.02 13.85 -3.23
N ASN A 247 8.56 13.06 -2.26
CA ASN A 247 7.58 11.99 -2.47
C ASN A 247 6.23 12.52 -2.98
N ILE A 248 5.70 13.57 -2.34
CA ILE A 248 4.44 14.20 -2.75
C ILE A 248 4.55 14.70 -4.18
N LEU A 249 5.61 15.44 -4.51
CA LEU A 249 5.78 16.02 -5.85
C LEU A 249 5.99 14.94 -6.92
N ARG A 250 6.78 13.88 -6.63
CA ARG A 250 6.96 12.74 -7.54
C ARG A 250 5.61 12.09 -7.91
N LEU A 251 4.74 11.91 -6.92
CA LEU A 251 3.47 11.21 -7.08
C LEU A 251 2.37 12.11 -7.64
N THR A 252 2.34 13.39 -7.32
CA THR A 252 1.19 14.24 -7.66
C THR A 252 1.45 15.21 -8.81
N ARG A 253 2.69 15.62 -9.07
CA ARG A 253 2.99 16.62 -10.11
C ARG A 253 2.61 16.15 -11.52
N PRO A 254 2.94 14.91 -11.95
CA PRO A 254 2.54 14.43 -13.28
C PRO A 254 1.04 14.11 -13.37
N ARG A 255 0.34 14.12 -12.23
CA ARG A 255 -1.09 13.80 -12.08
C ARG A 255 -1.91 15.03 -11.71
N THR A 256 -1.34 16.22 -11.85
CA THR A 256 -2.07 17.47 -11.71
C THR A 256 -2.60 17.85 -13.08
N TYR A 257 -3.88 18.19 -13.16
CA TYR A 257 -4.54 18.54 -14.42
C TYR A 257 -5.42 19.79 -14.25
N SER A 258 -5.57 20.57 -15.32
CA SER A 258 -6.78 21.37 -15.49
C SER A 258 -7.92 20.45 -15.92
N PHE A 259 -9.16 20.85 -15.63
CA PHE A 259 -10.32 20.00 -15.91
C PHE A 259 -11.43 20.80 -16.59
N GLN A 260 -12.20 20.13 -17.43
CA GLN A 260 -13.38 20.69 -18.06
C GLN A 260 -14.47 19.63 -18.18
N PHE A 261 -15.70 19.96 -17.76
CA PHE A 261 -16.87 19.15 -18.05
C PHE A 261 -17.39 19.51 -19.44
N GLN A 262 -17.71 18.50 -20.24
CA GLN A 262 -18.30 18.66 -21.57
C GLN A 262 -19.52 17.75 -21.70
N ALA A 263 -20.44 18.10 -22.60
CA ALA A 263 -21.53 17.21 -22.98
C ALA A 263 -21.05 16.34 -24.15
N ALA A 264 -21.19 15.02 -24.03
CA ALA A 264 -21.03 14.10 -25.14
C ALA A 264 -22.18 14.25 -26.16
N SER A 265 -22.08 13.59 -27.31
CA SER A 265 -23.10 13.63 -28.37
C SER A 265 -24.47 13.09 -27.92
N ASP A 266 -24.48 12.24 -26.89
CA ASP A 266 -25.69 11.71 -26.24
C ASP A 266 -26.22 12.63 -25.10
N GLY A 267 -25.59 13.78 -24.89
CA GLY A 267 -25.93 14.74 -23.84
C GLY A 267 -25.41 14.38 -22.44
N ARG A 268 -24.73 13.24 -22.28
CA ARG A 268 -24.19 12.83 -20.96
C ARG A 268 -22.89 13.58 -20.67
N PRO A 269 -22.62 13.92 -19.40
CA PRO A 269 -21.40 14.61 -19.05
C PRO A 269 -20.19 13.70 -19.13
N ILE A 270 -19.12 14.25 -19.70
CA ILE A 270 -17.78 13.69 -19.72
C ILE A 270 -16.82 14.69 -19.06
N LEU A 271 -15.74 14.18 -18.49
CA LEU A 271 -14.68 14.99 -17.89
C LEU A 271 -13.43 14.91 -18.74
N VAL A 272 -12.90 16.05 -19.16
CA VAL A 272 -11.62 16.14 -19.87
C VAL A 272 -10.57 16.70 -18.93
N LEU A 273 -9.47 15.99 -18.78
CA LEU A 273 -8.30 16.38 -18.00
C LEU A 273 -7.16 16.76 -18.94
N THR A 274 -6.57 17.93 -18.73
CA THR A 274 -5.48 18.46 -19.55
C THR A 274 -4.28 18.74 -18.66
N PRO A 275 -3.11 18.16 -18.96
CA PRO A 275 -1.87 18.45 -18.22
C PRO A 275 -1.56 19.95 -18.23
N PRO A 276 -0.96 20.50 -17.16
CA PRO A 276 -0.49 21.88 -17.19
C PRO A 276 0.56 22.04 -18.29
N ALA A 277 0.49 23.14 -19.03
CA ALA A 277 1.53 23.48 -20.00
C ALA A 277 2.89 23.51 -19.29
N ALA A 278 3.93 22.95 -19.92
CA ALA A 278 5.27 22.95 -19.36
C ALA A 278 5.74 24.39 -19.14
N GLY A 279 5.88 24.79 -17.87
CA GLY A 279 6.35 26.13 -17.50
C GLY A 279 5.57 26.85 -16.39
N SER A 280 4.65 26.19 -15.67
CA SER A 280 3.99 26.74 -14.47
C SER A 280 4.51 26.16 -13.16
#